data_AF-A0A1E7IEI8-F1
#
_entry.id   AF-A0A1E7IEI8-F1
#
_cell.length_a   1.000
_cell.length_b   1.000
_cell.length_c   1.000
_cell.angle_alpha   90.00
_cell.angle_beta   90.00
_cell.angle_gamma   90.00
#
_symmetry.space_group_name_H-M   'P 1'
#
loop_
_entity.id
_entity.type
_entity.pdbx_description
1 polymer ?
#
loop_
_entity_poly.entity_id
_entity_poly.type
_entity_poly.pdbx_seq_one_letter_code
_entity_poly.pdbx_strand_id
1 'polypeptide(L)'
;MSISERYRELVTEVQSLIKALRCDEQSDATERVFLVIDQAVAILVEHDEMVGEIPRMKIESVLSPVLLDSHNLFDRARLLLEEDECDDEAAKVWAVQKKLYRLLNEL
;
A
#
# COMPACT_ATOMS: atom_id res chain seq x y z
N MET A 1 19.82 2.95 -5.67
CA MET A 1 18.52 3.62 -5.50
C MET A 1 18.40 4.09 -4.07
N SER A 2 17.96 5.32 -3.88
CA SER A 2 17.65 5.86 -2.57
C SER A 2 16.32 5.28 -2.05
N ILE A 3 16.16 5.22 -0.73
CA ILE A 3 14.91 4.78 -0.07
C ILE A 3 13.70 5.56 -0.59
N SER A 4 13.86 6.86 -0.85
CA SER A 4 12.82 7.74 -1.39
C SER A 4 12.40 7.37 -2.81
N GLU A 5 13.32 6.95 -3.68
CA GLU A 5 12.98 6.43 -5.02
C GLU A 5 12.21 5.11 -4.93
N ARG A 6 12.65 4.18 -4.07
CA ARG A 6 11.95 2.91 -3.86
C ARG A 6 10.55 3.11 -3.30
N TYR A 7 10.38 4.08 -2.41
CA TYR A 7 9.08 4.48 -1.89
C TYR A 7 8.16 4.97 -3.01
N ARG A 8 8.64 5.89 -3.86
CA ARG A 8 7.90 6.41 -5.03
C ARG A 8 7.45 5.32 -5.99
N GLU A 9 8.36 4.40 -6.31
CA GLU A 9 8.06 3.25 -7.16
C GLU A 9 6.96 2.38 -6.53
N LEU A 10 7.05 2.14 -5.21
CA LEU A 10 6.04 1.38 -4.48
C LEU A 10 4.68 2.07 -4.51
N VAL A 11 4.60 3.39 -4.24
CA VAL A 11 3.33 4.14 -4.29
C VAL A 11 2.71 4.08 -5.68
N THR A 12 3.51 4.28 -6.72
CA THR A 12 3.04 4.22 -8.13
C THR A 12 2.52 2.83 -8.49
N GLU A 13 3.21 1.78 -8.04
CA GLU A 13 2.80 0.40 -8.30
C GLU A 13 1.51 0.04 -7.56
N VAL A 14 1.38 0.47 -6.30
CA VAL A 14 0.18 0.28 -5.49
C VAL A 14 -1.03 0.96 -6.13
N GLN A 15 -0.90 2.23 -6.54
CA GLN A 15 -1.97 2.94 -7.25
C GLN A 15 -2.38 2.23 -8.53
N SER A 16 -1.41 1.72 -9.29
CA SER A 16 -1.67 0.99 -10.53
C SER A 16 -2.42 -0.31 -10.29
N LEU A 17 -2.04 -1.05 -9.24
CA LEU A 17 -2.73 -2.28 -8.81
C LEU A 17 -4.18 -2.01 -8.43
N ILE A 18 -4.45 -0.96 -7.66
CA ILE A 18 -5.79 -0.63 -7.17
C ILE A 18 -6.69 -0.15 -8.30
N LYS A 19 -6.12 0.62 -9.23
CA LYS A 19 -6.82 1.02 -10.44
C LYS A 19 -7.16 -0.19 -11.32
N ALA A 20 -6.24 -1.16 -11.42
CA ALA A 20 -6.51 -2.41 -12.13
C ALA A 20 -7.61 -3.22 -11.44
N LEU A 21 -7.57 -3.36 -10.11
CA LEU A 21 -8.61 -3.99 -9.29
C LEU A 21 -9.99 -3.34 -9.50
N ARG A 22 -10.08 -2.00 -9.50
CA ARG A 22 -11.34 -1.27 -9.74
C ARG A 22 -11.87 -1.41 -11.17
N CYS A 23 -10.99 -1.60 -12.15
CA CYS A 23 -11.38 -1.82 -13.55
C CYS A 23 -11.66 -3.30 -13.88
N ASP A 24 -11.39 -4.21 -12.94
CA ASP A 24 -11.65 -5.62 -13.11
C ASP A 24 -13.16 -5.86 -12.93
N GLU A 25 -13.89 -6.04 -14.04
CA GLU A 25 -15.34 -6.26 -14.03
C GLU A 25 -15.75 -7.56 -13.31
N GLN A 26 -14.78 -8.43 -13.01
CA GLN A 26 -14.96 -9.68 -12.26
C GLN A 26 -14.74 -9.52 -10.76
N SER A 27 -14.37 -8.33 -10.28
CA SER A 27 -14.09 -8.14 -8.86
C SER A 27 -15.39 -8.03 -8.07
N ASP A 28 -15.72 -9.09 -7.33
CA ASP A 28 -16.81 -9.10 -6.33
C ASP A 28 -16.42 -8.35 -5.04
N ALA A 29 -15.25 -7.71 -5.02
CA ALA A 29 -14.76 -6.95 -3.87
C ALA A 29 -15.77 -5.87 -3.43
N THR A 30 -16.18 -5.92 -2.16
CA THR A 30 -17.12 -4.94 -1.61
C THR A 30 -16.52 -3.53 -1.62
N GLU A 31 -17.35 -2.49 -1.80
CA GLU A 31 -16.95 -1.08 -1.73
C GLU A 31 -16.17 -0.73 -0.44
N ARG A 32 -16.47 -1.45 0.66
CA ARG A 32 -15.76 -1.35 1.94
C ARG A 32 -14.27 -1.72 1.84
N VAL A 33 -13.92 -2.73 1.03
CA VAL A 33 -12.53 -3.09 0.74
C VAL A 33 -11.82 -1.92 0.08
N PHE A 34 -12.44 -1.38 -0.99
CA PHE A 34 -11.87 -0.26 -1.74
C PHE A 34 -11.69 0.99 -0.88
N LEU A 35 -12.59 1.26 0.08
CA LEU A 35 -12.42 2.36 1.04
C LEU A 35 -11.18 2.19 1.94
N VAL A 36 -10.93 0.99 2.45
CA VAL A 36 -9.76 0.70 3.29
C VAL A 36 -8.47 0.80 2.47
N ILE A 37 -8.50 0.27 1.25
CA ILE A 37 -7.39 0.34 0.30
C ILE A 37 -7.08 1.80 -0.07
N ASP A 38 -8.08 2.60 -0.40
CA ASP A 38 -7.90 4.02 -0.74
C ASP A 38 -7.34 4.81 0.45
N GLN A 39 -7.76 4.48 1.67
CA GLN A 39 -7.19 5.09 2.87
C GLN A 39 -5.69 4.78 3.01
N ALA A 40 -5.28 3.53 2.74
CA ALA A 40 -3.87 3.15 2.76
C ALA A 40 -3.07 3.91 1.69
N VAL A 41 -3.63 4.02 0.47
CA VAL A 41 -2.99 4.77 -0.61
C VAL A 41 -2.88 6.24 -0.29
N ALA A 42 -3.93 6.86 0.25
CA ALA A 42 -3.92 8.28 0.58
C ALA A 42 -2.78 8.60 1.56
N ILE A 43 -2.58 7.77 2.58
CA ILE A 43 -1.47 7.90 3.54
C ILE A 43 -0.11 7.81 2.83
N LEU A 44 0.04 6.83 1.92
CA LEU A 44 1.28 6.64 1.17
C LEU A 44 1.58 7.81 0.22
N VAL A 45 0.55 8.31 -0.49
CA VAL A 45 0.68 9.41 -1.46
C VAL A 45 0.99 10.73 -0.75
N GLU A 46 0.35 11.00 0.37
CA GLU A 46 0.62 12.20 1.17
C GLU A 46 2.09 12.26 1.60
N HIS A 47 2.67 11.11 1.95
CA HIS A 47 4.07 11.02 2.32
C HIS A 47 5.04 10.95 1.13
N ASP A 48 4.57 10.58 -0.07
CA ASP A 48 5.38 10.54 -1.29
C ASP A 48 5.89 11.93 -1.72
N GLU A 49 5.03 12.94 -1.58
CA GLU A 49 5.40 14.34 -1.83
C GLU A 49 6.44 14.81 -0.80
N MET A 50 6.29 14.41 0.47
CA MET A 50 7.17 14.80 1.57
C MET A 50 8.50 14.02 1.59
N VAL A 51 8.56 12.79 1.06
CA VAL A 51 9.74 11.92 1.17
C VAL A 51 10.99 12.48 0.49
N GLY A 52 10.82 13.37 -0.48
CA GLY A 52 11.90 14.09 -1.15
C GLY A 52 12.51 15.22 -0.30
N GLU A 53 11.76 15.73 0.68
CA GLU A 53 12.17 16.84 1.56
C GLU A 53 12.68 16.36 2.92
N ILE A 54 12.37 15.11 3.31
CA ILE A 54 12.80 14.54 4.59
C ILE A 54 14.33 14.32 4.60
N PRO A 55 15.05 14.85 5.60
CA PRO A 55 16.47 14.55 5.78
C PRO A 55 16.69 13.05 5.96
N ARG A 56 17.67 12.46 5.25
CA ARG A 56 17.99 11.01 5.31
C ARG A 56 18.06 10.44 6.74
N MET A 57 18.60 11.20 7.69
CA MET A 57 18.70 10.80 9.11
C MET A 57 17.35 10.60 9.81
N LYS A 58 16.26 11.16 9.28
CA LYS A 58 14.90 11.07 9.86
C LYS A 58 13.95 10.24 8.99
N ILE A 59 14.39 9.80 7.82
CA ILE A 59 13.53 9.14 6.84
C ILE A 59 12.97 7.84 7.42
N GLU A 60 13.79 7.09 8.14
CA GLU A 60 13.40 5.87 8.86
C GLU A 60 12.31 6.17 9.90
N SER A 61 12.55 7.12 10.80
CA SER A 61 11.64 7.44 11.89
C SER A 61 10.30 8.01 11.42
N VAL A 62 10.27 8.64 10.23
CA VAL A 62 9.04 9.20 9.65
C VAL A 62 8.32 8.17 8.78
N LEU A 63 9.03 7.41 7.94
CA LEU A 63 8.42 6.43 7.03
C LEU A 63 8.00 5.14 7.72
N SER A 64 8.72 4.68 8.75
CA SER A 64 8.39 3.44 9.46
C SER A 64 6.94 3.41 9.99
N PRO A 65 6.44 4.42 10.74
CA PRO A 65 5.04 4.41 11.18
C PRO A 65 4.06 4.48 10.00
N VAL A 66 4.37 5.23 8.95
CA VAL A 66 3.52 5.39 7.76
C VAL A 66 3.38 4.07 7.00
N LEU A 67 4.51 3.37 6.79
CA LEU A 67 4.56 2.07 6.14
C LEU A 67 3.85 1.01 6.99
N LEU A 68 3.99 1.07 8.31
CA LEU A 68 3.33 0.16 9.24
C LEU A 68 1.81 0.35 9.25
N ASP A 69 1.34 1.59 9.30
CA ASP A 69 -0.10 1.92 9.23
C ASP A 69 -0.70 1.48 7.89
N SER A 70 -0.01 1.79 6.79
CA SER A 70 -0.42 1.35 5.45
C SER A 70 -0.46 -0.17 5.36
N HIS A 71 0.55 -0.86 5.89
CA HIS A 71 0.59 -2.33 5.95
C HIS A 71 -0.60 -2.92 6.72
N ASN A 72 -0.97 -2.33 7.86
CA ASN A 72 -2.13 -2.77 8.64
C ASN A 72 -3.46 -2.54 7.90
N LEU A 73 -3.58 -1.45 7.15
CA LEU A 73 -4.75 -1.19 6.31
C LEU A 73 -4.84 -2.19 5.15
N PHE A 74 -3.72 -2.52 4.50
CA PHE A 74 -3.70 -3.58 3.48
C PHE A 74 -4.01 -4.96 4.07
N ASP A 75 -3.56 -5.27 5.29
CA ASP A 75 -3.95 -6.52 5.97
C ASP A 75 -5.46 -6.58 6.19
N ARG A 76 -6.05 -5.48 6.66
CA ARG A 76 -7.49 -5.38 6.86
C ARG A 76 -8.26 -5.51 5.55
N ALA A 77 -7.78 -4.89 4.47
CA ALA A 77 -8.36 -5.05 3.14
C ALA A 77 -8.27 -6.51 2.65
N ARG A 78 -7.14 -7.18 2.89
CA ARG A 78 -6.98 -8.61 2.56
C ARG A 78 -7.98 -9.47 3.31
N LEU A 79 -8.15 -9.26 4.61
CA LEU A 79 -9.12 -10.02 5.41
C LEU A 79 -10.55 -9.83 4.90
N LEU A 80 -10.93 -8.60 4.52
CA LEU A 80 -12.23 -8.33 3.93
C LEU A 80 -12.41 -9.03 2.57
N LEU A 81 -11.37 -9.10 1.74
CA LEU A 81 -11.39 -9.82 0.48
C LEU A 81 -11.52 -11.34 0.67
N GLU A 82 -10.84 -11.90 1.68
CA GLU A 82 -10.98 -13.30 2.06
C GLU A 82 -12.40 -13.61 2.59
N GLU A 83 -13.04 -12.68 3.31
CA GLU A 83 -14.44 -12.79 3.73
C GLU A 83 -15.43 -12.75 2.56
N ASP A 84 -15.10 -12.00 1.50
CA ASP A 84 -15.90 -11.87 0.27
C ASP A 84 -15.60 -12.99 -0.77
N GLU A 85 -14.79 -14.01 -0.42
CA GLU A 85 -14.34 -15.09 -1.32
C GLU A 85 -13.54 -14.60 -2.55
N CYS A 86 -13.00 -13.38 -2.49
CA CYS A 86 -12.19 -12.72 -3.51
C CYS A 86 -10.68 -13.05 -3.35
N ASP A 87 -10.34 -14.33 -3.46
CA ASP A 87 -8.97 -14.83 -3.20
C ASP A 87 -7.92 -14.24 -4.16
N ASP A 88 -8.28 -13.98 -5.41
CA ASP A 88 -7.38 -13.43 -6.42
C ASP A 88 -6.98 -11.98 -6.09
N GLU A 89 -7.94 -11.18 -5.63
CA GLU A 89 -7.74 -9.83 -5.12
C GLU A 89 -6.95 -9.83 -3.82
N ALA A 90 -7.27 -10.74 -2.90
CA ALA A 90 -6.52 -10.91 -1.65
C ALA A 90 -5.04 -11.20 -1.94
N ALA A 91 -4.75 -12.02 -2.96
CA ALA A 91 -3.39 -12.29 -3.41
C ALA A 91 -2.69 -11.05 -3.99
N LYS A 92 -3.41 -10.23 -4.77
CA LYS A 92 -2.90 -8.94 -5.28
C LYS A 92 -2.54 -7.99 -4.13
N VAL A 93 -3.41 -7.87 -3.12
CA VAL A 93 -3.18 -7.05 -1.92
C VAL A 93 -2.00 -7.59 -1.09
N TRP A 94 -1.90 -8.91 -0.92
CA TRP A 94 -0.78 -9.55 -0.22
C TRP A 94 0.58 -9.26 -0.87
N ALA A 95 0.63 -9.14 -2.20
CA ALA A 95 1.85 -8.77 -2.91
C ALA A 95 2.32 -7.36 -2.54
N VAL A 96 1.41 -6.40 -2.38
CA VAL A 96 1.70 -5.04 -1.90
C VAL A 96 2.21 -5.07 -0.46
N GLN A 97 1.52 -5.81 0.40
CA GLN A 97 1.85 -5.91 1.82
C GLN A 97 3.29 -6.44 2.03
N LYS A 98 3.69 -7.47 1.27
CA LYS A 98 5.07 -7.98 1.27
C LYS A 98 6.11 -6.94 0.83
N LYS A 99 5.76 -6.09 -0.14
CA LYS A 99 6.66 -5.01 -0.61
C LYS A 99 6.80 -3.91 0.43
N LEU A 100 5.71 -3.52 1.09
CA LEU A 100 5.74 -2.58 2.22
C LEU A 100 6.62 -3.10 3.34
N TYR A 101 6.46 -4.38 3.73
CA TYR A 101 7.29 -5.00 4.76
C TYR A 101 8.76 -5.08 4.36
N ARG A 102 9.05 -5.37 3.07
CA ARG A 102 10.42 -5.38 2.56
C ARG A 102 11.05 -3.99 2.62
N LEU A 103 10.30 -2.95 2.22
CA LEU A 103 10.78 -1.57 2.30
C LEU A 103 11.00 -1.16 3.76
N LEU A 104 10.11 -1.56 4.67
CA LEU A 104 10.24 -1.32 6.10
C LEU A 104 11.46 -2.00 6.72
N ASN A 105 11.87 -3.17 6.22
CA ASN A 105 13.12 -3.84 6.63
C ASN A 105 14.39 -3.29 5.97
N GLU A 106 14.24 -2.52 4.89
CA GLU A 106 15.37 -1.89 4.16
C GLU A 106 15.63 -0.45 4.61
N LEU A 107 14.69 0.13 5.37
CA LEU A 107 14.84 1.35 6.14
C LEU A 107 15.85 1.14 7.26
#